data_AF-A0A2R6DSA8-F1
#
_entry.id   AF-A0A2R6DSA8-F1
#
_cell.length_a   1.000
_cell.length_b   1.000
_cell.length_c   1.000
_cell.angle_alpha   90.00
_cell.angle_beta   90.00
_cell.angle_gamma   90.00
#
_symmetry.space_group_name_H-M   'P 1'
#
loop_
_entity.id
_entity.type
_entity.pdbx_description
1 polymer ?
#
loop_
_entity_poly.entity_id
_entity_poly.type
_entity_poly.pdbx_seq_one_letter_code
_entity_poly.pdbx_strand_id
1 'polypeptide(L)'
;MTDHSNREGEDPGPASRVTEEMDLDELRREIRSIDREIVELIAQRTYVAESIAAVKRQRGMPTTDESQEEAVMERAGENAEQFDVDANLVKAIFRLLIELNKVEQRESR
;
A
#
# COMPACT_ATOMS: atom_id res chain seq x y z
N MET A 1 -4.32 21.81 53.08
CA MET A 1 -3.43 21.93 51.91
C MET A 1 -2.40 20.84 52.08
N THR A 2 -2.38 19.75 51.31
CA THR A 2 -2.62 19.67 49.86
C THR A 2 -3.25 18.31 49.52
N ASP A 3 -4.10 18.38 48.52
CA ASP A 3 -4.98 17.37 47.96
C ASP A 3 -4.23 16.14 47.41
N HIS A 4 -4.69 14.94 47.74
CA HIS A 4 -4.31 13.68 47.10
C HIS A 4 -5.43 13.27 46.15
N SER A 5 -5.46 13.88 44.97
CA SER A 5 -6.36 13.47 43.88
C SER A 5 -5.55 12.77 42.79
N ASN A 6 -5.56 11.44 42.91
CA ASN A 6 -5.85 10.48 41.84
C ASN A 6 -5.36 10.85 40.43
N ARG A 7 -4.16 10.40 40.07
CA ARG A 7 -3.75 10.29 38.67
C ARG A 7 -4.22 8.93 38.17
N GLU A 8 -5.42 8.92 37.60
CA GLU A 8 -5.99 7.75 36.94
C GLU A 8 -5.02 7.28 35.85
N GLY A 9 -4.56 6.04 35.96
CA GLY A 9 -3.78 5.39 34.92
C GLY A 9 -4.65 5.27 33.68
N GLU A 10 -4.26 5.95 32.61
CA GLU A 10 -4.74 5.65 31.27
C GLU A 10 -4.44 4.18 31.00
N ASP A 11 -5.51 3.38 30.94
CA ASP A 11 -5.44 1.99 30.55
C ASP A 11 -5.02 1.92 29.07
N PRO A 12 -3.81 1.47 28.73
CA PRO A 12 -3.41 1.38 27.34
C PRO A 12 -4.34 0.35 26.67
N GLY A 13 -5.09 0.81 25.66
CA GLY A 13 -6.09 0.02 24.97
C GLY A 13 -5.53 -1.32 24.45
N PRO A 14 -6.40 -2.28 24.10
CA PRO A 14 -6.01 -3.67 23.83
C PRO A 14 -4.91 -3.83 22.76
N ALA A 15 -4.80 -2.89 21.81
CA ALA A 15 -3.74 -2.89 20.80
C ALA A 15 -2.34 -2.59 21.36
N SER A 16 -2.23 -1.79 22.43
CA SER A 16 -0.95 -1.41 23.03
C SER A 16 -0.33 -2.54 23.87
N ARG A 17 -1.17 -3.40 24.47
CA ARG A 17 -0.70 -4.55 25.26
C ARG A 17 -0.14 -5.68 24.40
N VAL A 18 -0.65 -5.85 23.18
CA VAL A 18 -0.17 -6.89 22.25
C VAL A 18 1.27 -6.60 21.81
N THR A 19 1.61 -5.33 21.61
CA THR A 19 2.97 -4.89 21.25
C THR A 19 3.96 -4.98 22.42
N GLU A 20 3.48 -4.93 23.67
CA GLU A 20 4.31 -5.08 24.87
C GLU A 20 4.76 -6.53 25.13
N GLU A 21 4.11 -7.52 24.52
CA GLU A 21 4.44 -8.95 24.70
C GLU A 21 5.37 -9.52 23.61
N MET A 22 5.51 -8.84 22.46
CA MET A 22 6.39 -9.28 21.36
C MET A 22 7.79 -8.71 21.52
N ASP A 23 8.81 -9.57 21.50
CA ASP A 23 10.20 -9.12 21.43
C ASP A 23 10.50 -8.51 20.04
N LEU A 24 11.51 -7.65 19.96
CA LEU A 24 11.95 -6.97 18.74
C LEU A 24 12.18 -7.94 17.56
N ASP A 25 12.63 -9.16 17.86
CA ASP A 25 12.86 -10.18 16.86
C ASP A 25 11.57 -10.76 16.26
N GLU A 26 10.45 -10.71 16.98
CA GLU A 26 9.12 -11.08 16.48
C GLU A 26 8.56 -10.00 15.57
N LEU A 27 8.62 -8.74 16.00
CA LEU A 27 8.19 -7.60 15.19
C LEU A 27 8.99 -7.53 13.86
N ARG A 28 10.29 -7.82 13.90
CA ARG A 28 11.12 -7.92 12.67
C ARG A 28 10.76 -9.12 11.80
N ARG A 29 10.29 -10.23 12.37
CA ARG A 29 9.76 -11.37 11.57
C ARG A 29 8.47 -10.96 10.87
N GLU A 30 7.60 -10.25 11.55
CA GLU A 30 6.34 -9.76 10.99
C GLU A 30 6.59 -8.80 9.81
N ILE A 31 7.46 -7.79 9.97
CA ILE A 31 7.85 -6.89 8.87
C ILE A 31 8.35 -7.67 7.66
N ARG A 32 9.21 -8.68 7.86
CA ARG A 32 9.71 -9.51 6.75
C ARG A 32 8.61 -10.29 6.03
N SER A 33 7.55 -10.71 6.75
CA SER A 33 6.39 -11.34 6.12
C SER A 33 5.64 -10.33 5.27
N ILE A 34 5.36 -9.15 5.83
CA ILE A 34 4.68 -8.05 5.14
C ILE A 34 5.46 -7.64 3.88
N ASP A 35 6.78 -7.48 3.97
CA ASP A 35 7.64 -7.13 2.84
C ASP A 35 7.53 -8.17 1.71
N ARG A 36 7.51 -9.46 2.07
CA ARG A 36 7.33 -10.54 1.10
C ARG A 36 5.95 -10.47 0.45
N GLU A 37 4.90 -10.28 1.23
CA GLU A 37 3.53 -10.16 0.73
C GLU A 37 3.37 -8.94 -0.20
N ILE A 38 4.02 -7.82 0.13
CA ILE A 38 4.06 -6.64 -0.74
C ILE A 38 4.66 -7.00 -2.11
N VAL A 39 5.79 -7.71 -2.14
CA VAL A 39 6.42 -8.13 -3.41
C VAL A 39 5.50 -9.08 -4.19
N GLU A 40 4.85 -10.03 -3.52
CA GLU A 40 3.90 -10.95 -4.15
C GLU A 40 2.69 -10.20 -4.75
N LEU A 41 2.14 -9.22 -4.03
CA LEU A 41 1.05 -8.37 -4.50
C LEU A 41 1.46 -7.47 -5.68
N ILE A 42 2.69 -6.94 -5.66
CA ILE A 42 3.23 -6.16 -6.78
C ILE A 42 3.31 -7.03 -8.05
N ALA A 43 3.85 -8.25 -7.92
CA ALA A 43 3.93 -9.19 -9.05
C ALA A 43 2.54 -9.54 -9.60
N GLN A 44 1.58 -9.81 -8.71
CA GLN A 44 0.19 -10.08 -9.11
C GLN A 44 -0.44 -8.89 -9.84
N ARG A 45 -0.23 -7.67 -9.33
CA ARG A 45 -0.74 -6.44 -9.96
C ARG A 45 -0.15 -6.24 -11.36
N THR A 46 1.15 -6.47 -11.51
CA THR A 46 1.85 -6.35 -12.81
C THR A 46 1.29 -7.34 -13.83
N TYR A 47 1.11 -8.61 -13.46
CA TYR A 47 0.50 -9.61 -14.34
C TYR A 47 -0.91 -9.23 -14.84
N VAL A 48 -1.75 -8.67 -13.96
CA VAL A 48 -3.09 -8.20 -14.34
C VAL A 48 -2.99 -7.01 -15.29
N ALA A 49 -2.10 -6.06 -15.03
CA ALA A 49 -1.89 -4.90 -15.90
C ALA A 49 -1.39 -5.30 -17.30
N GLU A 50 -0.48 -6.27 -17.39
CA GLU A 50 -0.03 -6.86 -18.66
C GLU A 50 -1.18 -7.53 -19.42
N SER A 51 -2.01 -8.31 -18.71
CA SER A 51 -3.19 -8.95 -19.28
C SER A 51 -4.16 -7.93 -19.87
N ILE A 52 -4.39 -6.81 -19.16
CA ILE A 52 -5.21 -5.69 -19.67
C ILE A 52 -4.57 -5.08 -20.93
N ALA A 53 -3.26 -4.86 -20.93
CA ALA A 53 -2.55 -4.33 -22.10
C ALA A 53 -2.67 -5.27 -23.31
N ALA A 54 -2.57 -6.58 -23.11
CA ALA A 54 -2.77 -7.58 -24.16
C ALA A 54 -4.18 -7.52 -24.75
N VAL A 55 -5.21 -7.41 -23.90
CA VAL A 55 -6.61 -7.23 -24.36
C VAL A 55 -6.77 -5.93 -25.15
N LYS A 56 -6.19 -4.81 -24.69
CA LYS A 56 -6.22 -3.53 -25.41
C LYS A 56 -5.56 -3.65 -26.79
N ARG A 57 -4.39 -4.28 -26.90
CA ARG A 57 -3.72 -4.54 -28.19
C ARG A 57 -4.58 -5.36 -29.14
N GLN A 58 -5.19 -6.44 -28.67
CA GLN A 58 -6.08 -7.29 -29.47
C GLN A 58 -7.30 -6.51 -30.00
N ARG A 59 -7.77 -5.51 -29.26
CA ARG A 59 -8.90 -4.65 -29.63
C ARG A 59 -8.50 -3.39 -30.39
N GLY A 60 -7.21 -3.20 -30.72
CA GLY A 60 -6.71 -2.00 -31.37
C GLY A 60 -6.84 -0.72 -30.53
N MET A 61 -6.95 -0.86 -29.21
CA MET A 61 -7.07 0.27 -28.28
C MET A 61 -5.68 0.79 -27.87
N PRO A 62 -5.54 2.09 -27.58
CA PRO A 62 -4.31 2.64 -27.01
C PRO A 62 -3.95 1.93 -25.70
N THR A 63 -2.66 1.62 -25.51
CA THR A 63 -2.19 1.00 -24.25
C THR A 63 -2.09 2.03 -23.12
N THR A 64 -1.81 3.29 -23.45
CA THR A 64 -1.84 4.42 -22.50
C THR A 64 -3.29 4.78 -22.20
N ASP A 65 -3.61 4.96 -20.92
CA ASP A 65 -4.95 5.26 -20.44
C ASP A 65 -4.87 6.17 -19.21
N GLU A 66 -4.81 7.47 -19.49
CA GLU A 66 -4.65 8.52 -18.47
C GLU A 66 -5.83 8.53 -17.49
N SER A 67 -7.05 8.23 -17.97
CA SER A 67 -8.24 8.14 -17.11
C SER A 67 -8.13 7.01 -16.09
N GLN A 68 -7.57 5.87 -16.49
CA GLN A 68 -7.32 4.77 -15.58
C GLN A 68 -6.18 5.08 -14.61
N GLU A 69 -5.14 5.82 -15.03
CA GLU A 69 -4.08 6.27 -14.13
C GLU A 69 -4.62 7.22 -13.05
N GLU A 70 -5.46 8.18 -13.43
CA GLU A 70 -6.13 9.08 -12.49
C GLU A 70 -7.00 8.31 -11.47
N ALA A 71 -7.81 7.37 -11.94
CA ALA A 71 -8.64 6.52 -11.08
C ALA A 71 -7.81 5.63 -10.13
N VAL A 72 -6.61 5.18 -10.54
CA VAL A 72 -5.69 4.48 -9.65
C VAL A 72 -5.15 5.41 -8.57
N MET A 73 -4.84 6.66 -8.90
CA MET A 73 -4.31 7.66 -7.97
C MET A 73 -5.37 8.17 -6.99
N GLU A 74 -6.62 8.28 -7.42
CA GLU A 74 -7.77 8.58 -6.57
C GLU A 74 -7.95 7.50 -5.49
N ARG A 75 -8.08 6.24 -5.90
CA ARG A 75 -8.16 5.09 -4.97
C ARG A 75 -6.96 5.00 -4.03
N ALA A 76 -5.76 5.34 -4.50
CA ALA A 76 -4.58 5.36 -3.63
C ALA A 76 -4.70 6.43 -2.52
N GLY A 77 -5.30 7.58 -2.82
CA GLY A 77 -5.62 8.61 -1.83
C GLY A 77 -6.67 8.15 -0.83
N GLU A 78 -7.79 7.60 -1.32
CA GLU A 78 -8.88 7.10 -0.47
C GLU A 78 -8.40 6.02 0.51
N ASN A 79 -7.60 5.07 0.04
CA ASN A 79 -7.01 4.04 0.90
C ASN A 79 -6.04 4.64 1.92
N ALA A 80 -5.25 5.64 1.53
CA ALA A 80 -4.33 6.28 2.48
C ALA A 80 -5.07 6.95 3.64
N GLU A 81 -6.15 7.65 3.32
CA GLU A 81 -7.05 8.26 4.32
C GLU A 81 -7.70 7.18 5.20
N GLN A 82 -8.17 6.08 4.61
CA GLN A 82 -8.81 4.98 5.34
C GLN A 82 -7.87 4.32 6.36
N PHE A 83 -6.58 4.17 6.03
CA PHE A 83 -5.58 3.53 6.87
C PHE A 83 -4.75 4.51 7.71
N ASP A 84 -5.12 5.80 7.73
CA ASP A 84 -4.44 6.87 8.46
C ASP A 84 -2.92 6.97 8.15
N VAL A 85 -2.59 6.88 6.86
CA VAL A 85 -1.21 7.02 6.34
C VAL A 85 -1.10 8.22 5.40
N ASP A 86 0.11 8.76 5.25
CA ASP A 86 0.34 9.94 4.40
C ASP A 86 -0.03 9.65 2.93
N ALA A 87 -1.06 10.36 2.45
CA ALA A 87 -1.57 10.20 1.09
C ALA A 87 -0.54 10.53 0.01
N ASN A 88 0.41 11.44 0.24
CA ASN A 88 1.44 11.76 -0.74
C ASN A 88 2.45 10.60 -0.87
N LEU A 89 2.81 9.96 0.24
CA LEU A 89 3.68 8.78 0.24
C LEU A 89 3.02 7.58 -0.46
N VAL A 90 1.76 7.29 -0.13
CA VAL A 90 1.02 6.21 -0.79
C VAL A 90 0.89 6.49 -2.29
N LYS A 91 0.50 7.72 -2.67
CA LYS A 91 0.45 8.13 -4.08
C LYS A 91 1.82 8.02 -4.76
N ALA A 92 2.93 8.30 -4.08
CA ALA A 92 4.27 8.12 -4.65
C ALA A 92 4.57 6.64 -4.97
N ILE A 93 4.21 5.71 -4.08
CA ILE A 93 4.34 4.26 -4.35
C ILE A 93 3.51 3.87 -5.56
N PHE A 94 2.25 4.33 -5.65
CA PHE A 94 1.38 4.01 -6.78
C PHE A 94 1.89 4.58 -8.11
N ARG A 95 2.53 5.75 -8.11
CA ARG A 95 3.22 6.26 -9.32
C ARG A 95 4.32 5.31 -9.78
N LEU A 96 5.14 4.79 -8.87
CA LEU A 96 6.17 3.80 -9.21
C LEU A 96 5.55 2.53 -9.80
N LEU A 97 4.44 2.05 -9.24
CA LEU A 97 3.73 0.87 -9.76
C LEU A 97 3.10 1.11 -11.14
N ILE A 98 2.64 2.32 -11.45
CA ILE A 98 2.17 2.68 -12.79
C ILE A 98 3.36 2.70 -13.76
N GLU A 99 4.46 3.34 -13.38
CA GLU A 99 5.65 3.45 -14.23
C GLU A 99 6.30 2.09 -14.52
N LEU A 100 6.38 1.19 -13.52
CA LEU A 100 6.83 -0.20 -13.72
C LEU A 100 6.09 -0.86 -14.89
N ASN A 101 4.76 -0.73 -14.91
CA ASN A 101 3.93 -1.32 -15.94
C ASN A 101 4.06 -0.64 -17.31
N LYS A 102 4.38 0.66 -17.34
CA LYS A 102 4.64 1.37 -18.61
C LYS A 102 5.97 0.96 -19.24
N VAL A 103 7.01 0.70 -18.44
CA VAL A 103 8.32 0.24 -18.92
C VAL A 103 8.18 -1.15 -19.56
N GLU A 104 7.59 -2.11 -18.86
CA GLU A 104 7.35 -3.48 -19.38
C GLU A 104 6.56 -3.47 -20.69
N GLN A 105 5.56 -2.58 -20.81
CA GLN A 105 4.78 -2.42 -22.04
C GLN A 105 5.57 -1.83 -23.21
N ARG A 106 6.63 -1.05 -22.96
CA ARG A 106 7.49 -0.49 -24.01
C ARG A 106 8.48 -1.53 -24.52
N GLU A 107 8.99 -2.39 -23.64
CA GLU A 107 9.92 -3.46 -24.00
C GLU A 107 9.22 -4.62 -24.74
N SER A 108 7.93 -4.83 -24.47
CA SER A 108 7.11 -5.87 -25.12
C SER A 108 6.42 -5.43 -26.43
N ARG A 109 6.77 -4.26 -26.99
CA ARG A 109 6.29 -3.75 -28.29
C ARG A 109 7.24 -4.12 -29.42
#